data_AF-A0AAW4GMK4-F1
#
_entry.id   AF-A0AAW4GMK4-F1
#
_cell.length_a   1.000
_cell.length_b   1.000
_cell.length_c   1.000
_cell.angle_alpha   90.00
_cell.angle_beta   90.00
_cell.angle_gamma   90.00
#
_symmetry.space_group_name_H-M   'P 1'
#
loop_
_entity.id
_entity.type
_entity.pdbx_description
1 polymer ?
#
loop_
_entity_poly.entity_id
_entity_poly.type
_entity_poly.pdbx_seq_one_letter_code
_entity_poly.pdbx_strand_id
1 'polypeptide(L)'
;MGRSGMDQQRRRVPMTRGLGLRFALLTGMAIGLVALSAVIQELQAASTAWIAGQGYWSRGQQDATAALSRYLARGHLLDLQDAQRALQVPLGDLQARKALEQSEPDEATARAGFLRGGNARADIPRLIFSFRHARNVGA
;
A
#
# COMPACT_ATOMS: atom_id res chain seq x y z
N MET A 1 -24.43 64.26 -55.27
CA MET A 1 -25.36 63.10 -55.30
C MET A 1 -24.51 61.85 -55.42
N GLY A 2 -24.54 60.79 -54.62
CA GLY A 2 -25.19 60.40 -53.37
C GLY A 2 -24.35 59.20 -52.85
N ARG A 3 -24.12 59.00 -51.55
CA ARG A 3 -25.03 58.56 -50.47
C ARG A 3 -24.66 57.13 -50.07
N SER A 4 -24.43 56.94 -48.76
CA SER A 4 -24.34 55.67 -48.01
C SER A 4 -23.19 54.72 -48.39
N GLY A 5 -22.23 54.44 -47.52
CA GLY A 5 -22.44 54.11 -46.11
C GLY A 5 -22.94 52.68 -46.02
N MET A 6 -22.02 51.72 -46.14
CA MET A 6 -22.22 50.37 -45.60
C MET A 6 -20.98 50.04 -44.79
N ASP A 7 -21.04 50.47 -43.54
CA ASP A 7 -20.18 50.04 -42.45
C ASP A 7 -20.07 48.52 -42.46
N GLN A 8 -18.95 48.01 -42.99
CA GLN A 8 -18.58 46.62 -42.83
C GLN A 8 -18.04 46.45 -41.41
N GLN A 9 -18.96 46.52 -40.45
CA GLN A 9 -18.69 46.29 -39.04
C GLN A 9 -18.33 44.81 -38.86
N ARG A 10 -17.06 44.48 -39.09
CA ARG A 10 -16.44 43.22 -38.65
C ARG A 10 -16.59 43.15 -37.14
N ARG A 11 -17.68 42.55 -36.66
CA ARG A 11 -17.79 42.02 -35.30
C ARG A 11 -16.68 40.98 -35.15
N ARG A 12 -15.51 41.39 -34.66
CA ARG A 12 -14.51 40.50 -34.11
C ARG A 12 -15.16 39.87 -32.88
N VAL A 13 -15.64 38.64 -33.04
CA VAL A 13 -16.13 37.85 -31.91
C VAL A 13 -14.91 37.54 -31.04
N PRO A 14 -14.86 37.93 -29.75
CA PRO A 14 -13.74 37.59 -28.88
C PRO A 14 -13.86 36.12 -28.47
N MET A 15 -13.53 35.18 -29.37
CA MET A 15 -13.64 33.72 -29.15
C MET A 15 -12.41 33.08 -28.48
N THR A 16 -11.47 33.84 -27.92
CA THR A 16 -10.22 33.26 -27.39
C THR A 16 -10.24 33.03 -25.88
N ARG A 17 -10.96 33.85 -25.10
CA ARG A 17 -11.01 33.72 -23.63
C ARG A 17 -11.75 32.46 -23.16
N GLY A 18 -12.84 32.10 -23.83
CA GLY A 18 -13.63 30.91 -23.47
C GLY A 18 -12.93 29.60 -23.82
N LEU A 19 -12.13 29.59 -24.90
CA LEU A 19 -11.39 28.40 -25.33
C LEU A 19 -10.22 28.10 -24.40
N GLY A 20 -9.45 29.12 -23.99
CA GLY A 20 -8.37 28.97 -23.03
C GLY A 20 -8.85 28.46 -21.67
N LEU A 21 -10.01 28.94 -21.19
CA LEU A 21 -10.62 28.43 -19.96
C LEU A 21 -11.03 26.96 -20.07
N ARG A 22 -11.61 26.54 -21.21
CA ARG A 22 -11.97 25.13 -21.45
C ARG A 22 -10.75 24.22 -21.48
N PHE A 23 -9.68 24.64 -22.15
CA PHE A 23 -8.41 23.89 -22.15
C PHE A 23 -7.80 23.82 -20.75
N ALA A 24 -7.78 24.92 -20.00
CA ALA A 24 -7.28 24.92 -18.61
C ALA A 24 -8.09 23.98 -17.71
N LEU A 25 -9.43 23.97 -17.85
CA LEU A 25 -10.31 23.06 -17.12
C LEU A 25 -10.07 21.59 -17.50
N LEU A 26 -9.93 21.28 -18.79
CA LEU A 26 -9.65 19.92 -19.26
C LEU A 26 -8.28 19.44 -18.77
N THR A 27 -7.25 20.29 -18.85
CA THR A 27 -5.91 19.95 -18.34
C THR A 27 -5.91 19.78 -16.82
N GLY A 28 -6.59 20.65 -16.08
CA GLY A 28 -6.76 20.52 -14.63
C GLY A 28 -7.49 19.23 -14.25
N MET A 29 -8.55 18.89 -14.99
CA MET A 29 -9.28 17.63 -14.81
C MET A 29 -8.40 16.42 -15.11
N ALA A 30 -7.60 16.46 -16.17
CA ALA A 30 -6.65 15.39 -16.52
C ALA A 30 -5.59 15.20 -15.43
N ILE A 31 -5.01 16.29 -14.92
CA ILE A 31 -4.06 16.23 -13.80
C ILE A 31 -4.74 15.64 -12.55
N GLY A 32 -5.97 16.07 -12.26
CA GLY A 32 -6.76 15.53 -11.14
C GLY A 32 -7.03 14.03 -11.28
N LEU A 33 -7.37 13.55 -12.48
CA LEU A 33 -7.59 12.13 -12.77
C LEU A 33 -6.30 11.30 -12.60
N VAL A 34 -5.15 11.84 -13.03
CA VAL A 34 -3.84 11.18 -12.83
C VAL A 34 -3.50 11.09 -11.35
N ALA A 35 -3.66 12.18 -10.60
CA ALA A 35 -3.41 12.19 -9.16
C ALA A 35 -4.32 11.21 -8.41
N LEU A 36 -5.61 11.18 -8.75
CA LEU A 36 -6.56 10.22 -8.19
C LEU A 36 -6.17 8.77 -8.52
N SER A 37 -5.72 8.51 -9.75
CA SER A 37 -5.26 7.17 -10.16
C SER A 37 -4.04 6.71 -9.36
N ALA A 38 -3.10 7.61 -9.09
CA ALA A 38 -1.93 7.30 -8.26
C ALA A 38 -2.33 6.89 -6.84
N VAL A 39 -3.26 7.63 -6.21
CA VAL A 39 -3.80 7.28 -4.88
C VAL A 39 -4.49 5.92 -4.90
N ILE A 40 -5.29 5.63 -5.93
CA ILE A 40 -5.95 4.32 -6.08
C ILE A 40 -4.91 3.20 -6.19
N GLN A 41 -3.83 3.39 -6.96
CA GLN A 41 -2.77 2.39 -7.10
C GLN A 41 -2.06 2.11 -5.77
N GLU A 42 -1.78 3.14 -4.96
CA GLU A 42 -1.20 2.94 -3.63
C GLU A 42 -2.13 2.13 -2.72
N LEU A 43 -3.43 2.41 -2.76
CA LEU A 43 -4.43 1.70 -1.96
C LEU A 43 -4.55 0.22 -2.36
N GLN A 44 -4.47 -0.06 -3.67
CA GLN A 44 -4.43 -1.43 -4.19
C GLN A 44 -3.17 -2.16 -3.75
N ALA A 45 -2.00 -1.52 -3.85
CA ALA A 45 -0.73 -2.11 -3.41
C ALA A 45 -0.74 -2.43 -1.91
N ALA A 46 -1.26 -1.53 -1.08
CA ALA A 46 -1.45 -1.76 0.35
C ALA A 46 -2.40 -2.94 0.63
N SER A 47 -3.50 -3.06 -0.12
CA SER A 47 -4.45 -4.17 0.02
C SER A 47 -3.84 -5.52 -0.37
N THR A 48 -3.05 -5.56 -1.45
CA THR A 48 -2.32 -6.77 -1.85
C THR A 48 -1.29 -7.18 -0.80
N ALA A 49 -0.55 -6.22 -0.24
CA ALA A 49 0.40 -6.49 0.84
C ALA A 49 -0.31 -7.03 2.09
N TRP A 50 -1.48 -6.48 2.44
CA TRP A 50 -2.30 -6.96 3.56
C TRP A 50 -2.81 -8.39 3.33
N ILE A 51 -3.35 -8.69 2.15
CA ILE A 51 -3.85 -10.04 1.80
C ILE A 51 -2.70 -11.06 1.78
N ALA A 52 -1.54 -10.68 1.23
CA ALA A 52 -0.35 -11.52 1.23
C ALA A 52 0.13 -11.81 2.66
N GLY A 53 0.21 -10.78 3.51
CA GLY A 53 0.57 -10.93 4.93
C GLY A 53 -0.36 -11.88 5.69
N GLN A 54 -1.68 -11.75 5.50
CA GLN A 54 -2.66 -12.68 6.08
C GLN A 54 -2.52 -14.11 5.53
N GLY A 55 -2.15 -14.26 4.26
CA GLY A 55 -1.86 -15.53 3.63
C GLY A 55 -0.64 -16.23 4.24
N TYR A 56 0.46 -15.50 4.45
CA TYR A 56 1.67 -16.03 5.10
C TYR A 56 1.40 -16.43 6.55
N TRP A 57 0.67 -15.61 7.31
CA TRP A 57 0.29 -15.92 8.68
C TRP A 57 -0.57 -17.20 8.76
N SER A 58 -1.64 -17.27 7.97
CA SER A 58 -2.58 -18.41 7.97
C SER A 58 -1.88 -19.71 7.55
N ARG A 59 -1.03 -19.65 6.52
CA ARG A 59 -0.26 -20.81 6.05
C ARG A 59 0.75 -21.26 7.10
N GLY A 60 1.49 -20.33 7.71
CA GLY A 60 2.43 -20.65 8.80
C GLY A 60 1.75 -21.29 10.01
N GLN A 61 0.55 -20.82 10.38
CA GLN A 61 -0.24 -21.43 11.46
C GLN A 61 -0.73 -22.84 11.09
N GLN A 62 -1.24 -23.03 9.87
CA GLN A 62 -1.69 -24.34 9.40
C GLN A 62 -0.54 -25.34 9.35
N ASP A 63 0.60 -24.96 8.79
CA ASP A 63 1.80 -25.81 8.70
C ASP A 63 2.32 -26.18 10.09
N ALA A 64 2.36 -25.23 11.02
CA ALA A 64 2.74 -25.49 12.40
C ALA A 64 1.79 -26.49 13.08
N THR A 65 0.48 -26.31 12.94
CA THR A 65 -0.54 -27.17 13.56
C THR A 65 -0.51 -28.58 12.97
N ALA A 66 -0.31 -28.70 11.65
CA ALA A 66 -0.17 -29.97 10.97
C ALA A 66 1.09 -30.73 11.41
N ALA A 67 2.23 -30.03 11.50
CA ALA A 67 3.48 -30.62 11.97
C ALA A 67 3.42 -31.03 13.45
N LEU A 68 2.83 -30.20 14.32
CA LEU A 68 2.57 -30.55 15.73
C LEU A 68 1.66 -31.78 15.86
N SER A 69 0.60 -31.88 15.05
CA SER A 69 -0.28 -33.04 15.04
C SER A 69 0.49 -34.32 14.67
N ARG A 70 1.38 -34.26 13.67
CA ARG A 70 2.25 -35.40 13.31
C ARG A 70 3.23 -35.76 14.43
N TYR A 71 3.79 -34.76 15.10
CA TYR A 71 4.66 -34.98 16.26
C TYR A 71 3.92 -35.68 17.40
N LEU A 72 2.70 -35.24 17.74
CA LEU A 72 1.90 -35.87 18.79
C LEU A 72 1.53 -37.32 18.45
N ALA A 73 1.33 -37.62 17.16
CA ALA A 73 1.02 -38.98 16.71
C ALA A 73 2.24 -39.92 16.67
N ARG A 74 3.43 -39.42 16.35
CA ARG A 74 4.62 -40.24 16.05
C ARG A 74 5.79 -40.08 17.01
N GLY A 75 5.83 -38.98 17.77
CA GLY A 75 6.95 -38.61 18.65
C GLY A 75 8.24 -38.23 17.93
N HIS A 76 8.24 -38.06 16.61
CA HIS A 76 9.45 -37.81 15.84
C HIS A 76 9.94 -36.36 15.99
N LEU A 77 11.16 -36.17 16.48
CA LEU A 77 11.78 -34.85 16.64
C LEU A 77 11.81 -34.00 15.36
N LEU A 78 11.83 -34.63 14.18
CA LEU A 78 11.76 -33.91 12.90
C LEU A 78 10.43 -33.17 12.72
N ASP A 79 9.29 -33.77 13.12
CA ASP A 79 7.98 -33.11 13.05
C ASP A 79 7.90 -31.92 14.02
N LEU A 80 8.57 -32.01 15.18
CA LEU A 80 8.68 -30.91 16.12
C LEU A 80 9.52 -29.76 15.54
N GLN A 81 10.63 -30.07 14.88
CA GLN A 81 11.47 -29.08 14.19
C GLN A 81 10.74 -28.40 13.02
N ASP A 82 9.89 -29.14 12.29
CA ASP A 82 9.03 -28.58 11.24
C ASP A 82 8.01 -27.60 11.82
N ALA A 83 7.36 -27.97 12.93
CA ALA A 83 6.43 -27.09 13.62
C ALA A 83 7.11 -25.81 14.13
N GLN A 84 8.30 -25.95 14.73
CA GLN A 84 9.09 -24.80 15.20
C GLN A 84 9.51 -23.88 14.05
N ARG A 85 9.88 -24.42 12.89
CA ARG A 85 10.21 -23.64 11.70
C ARG A 85 8.99 -22.89 11.17
N ALA A 86 7.84 -23.54 11.06
CA ALA A 86 6.61 -22.91 10.61
C ALA A 86 6.16 -21.77 11.55
N LEU A 87 6.39 -21.92 12.86
CA LEU A 87 6.10 -20.88 13.85
C LEU A 87 7.02 -19.66 13.78
N GLN A 88 8.21 -19.75 13.17
CA GLN A 88 9.12 -18.60 13.10
C GLN A 88 8.52 -17.42 12.33
N VAL A 89 7.71 -17.70 11.31
CA VAL A 89 7.05 -16.67 10.49
C VAL A 89 6.09 -15.81 11.33
N PRO A 90 5.02 -16.37 11.94
CA PRO A 90 4.08 -15.59 12.75
C PRO A 90 4.73 -14.99 14.00
N LEU A 91 5.71 -15.65 14.61
CA LEU A 91 6.43 -15.09 15.76
C LEU A 91 7.34 -13.92 15.37
N GLY A 92 7.96 -13.97 14.19
CA GLY A 92 8.76 -12.87 13.64
C GLY A 92 7.91 -11.63 13.37
N ASP A 93 6.75 -11.81 12.73
CA ASP A 93 5.82 -10.72 12.47
C ASP A 93 5.23 -10.15 13.77
N LEU A 94 4.88 -11.01 14.74
CA LEU A 94 4.43 -10.56 16.06
C LEU A 94 5.50 -9.74 16.79
N GLN A 95 6.76 -10.18 16.75
CA GLN A 95 7.86 -9.43 17.34
C GLN A 95 8.04 -8.08 16.68
N ALA A 96 7.91 -8.01 15.35
CA ALA A 96 8.04 -6.77 14.63
C ALA A 96 6.96 -5.76 15.02
N ARG A 97 5.72 -6.22 15.11
CA ARG A 97 4.59 -5.39 15.55
C ARG A 97 4.77 -4.88 16.98
N LYS A 98 5.11 -5.77 17.92
CA LYS A 98 5.33 -5.38 19.32
C LYS A 98 6.42 -4.33 19.47
N ALA A 99 7.50 -4.42 18.69
CA ALA A 99 8.58 -3.43 18.71
C ALA A 99 8.11 -2.05 18.18
N LEU A 100 7.21 -2.03 17.20
CA LEU A 100 6.66 -0.79 16.65
C LEU A 100 5.50 -0.20 17.48
N GLU A 101 4.83 -1.02 18.29
CA GLU A 101 3.74 -0.62 19.19
C GLU A 101 4.25 0.02 20.50
N GLN A 102 5.56 -0.02 20.78
CA GLN A 102 6.19 0.63 21.93
C GLN A 102 6.06 2.15 21.89
N SER A 103 6.08 2.79 23.08
CA SER A 103 6.05 4.26 23.21
C SER A 103 7.18 4.93 22.44
N GLU A 104 8.35 4.31 22.43
CA GLU A 104 9.46 4.62 21.54
C GLU A 104 9.68 3.40 20.62
N PRO A 105 9.38 3.50 19.31
CA PRO A 105 9.46 2.36 18.40
C PRO A 105 10.90 1.87 18.20
N ASP A 106 11.15 0.60 18.49
CA ASP A 106 12.44 -0.06 18.19
C ASP A 106 12.44 -0.60 16.76
N GLU A 107 12.90 0.24 15.82
CA GLU A 107 13.00 -0.14 14.42
C GLU A 107 13.98 -1.28 14.16
N ALA A 108 15.04 -1.42 14.96
CA ALA A 108 16.03 -2.47 14.75
C ALA A 108 15.42 -3.84 15.06
N THR A 109 14.71 -3.95 16.18
CA THR A 109 13.95 -5.16 16.53
C THR A 109 12.83 -5.42 15.54
N ALA A 110 12.16 -4.37 15.04
CA ALA A 110 11.14 -4.50 14.01
C ALA A 110 11.68 -5.10 12.71
N ARG A 111 12.82 -4.60 12.22
CA ARG A 111 13.50 -5.15 11.03
C ARG A 111 13.86 -6.62 11.21
N ALA A 112 14.41 -6.98 12.37
CA ALA A 112 14.79 -8.35 12.68
C ALA A 112 13.58 -9.30 12.79
N GLY A 113 12.44 -8.79 13.26
CA GLY A 113 11.17 -9.51 13.29
C GLY A 113 10.63 -9.77 11.87
N PHE A 114 10.52 -8.74 11.03
CA PHE A 114 10.01 -8.89 9.66
C PHE A 114 10.90 -9.78 8.79
N LEU A 115 12.22 -9.73 8.96
CA LEU A 115 13.15 -10.65 8.29
C LEU A 115 12.87 -12.12 8.68
N ARG A 116 12.63 -12.39 9.97
CA ARG A 116 12.24 -13.73 10.44
C ARG A 116 10.83 -14.14 10.00
N GLY A 117 9.95 -13.16 9.82
CA GLY A 117 8.63 -13.31 9.17
C GLY A 117 8.70 -13.72 7.69
N GLY A 118 9.90 -13.76 7.09
CA GLY A 118 10.07 -14.10 5.67
C GLY A 118 9.78 -12.94 4.72
N ASN A 119 9.60 -11.72 5.23
CA ASN A 119 9.41 -10.53 4.40
C ASN A 119 10.71 -10.20 3.64
N ALA A 120 10.57 -9.80 2.37
CA ALA A 120 11.72 -9.42 1.57
C ALA A 120 12.42 -8.19 2.15
N ARG A 121 13.76 -8.21 2.21
CA ARG A 121 14.56 -7.14 2.81
C ARG A 121 14.26 -5.75 2.21
N ALA A 122 13.91 -5.70 0.92
CA ALA A 122 13.57 -4.46 0.22
C ALA A 122 12.24 -3.84 0.70
N ASP A 123 11.31 -4.65 1.20
CA ASP A 123 9.97 -4.22 1.59
C ASP A 123 9.91 -3.78 3.06
N ILE A 124 10.86 -4.21 3.88
CA ILE A 124 10.89 -3.94 5.33
C ILE A 124 10.84 -2.44 5.68
N PRO A 125 11.63 -1.55 5.05
CA PRO A 125 11.54 -0.12 5.34
C PRO A 125 10.14 0.44 5.07
N ARG A 126 9.47 -0.03 4.01
CA ARG A 126 8.11 0.38 3.64
C ARG A 126 7.08 -0.16 4.63
N LEU A 127 7.24 -1.40 5.09
CA LEU A 127 6.39 -2.00 6.13
C LEU A 127 6.47 -1.23 7.45
N ILE A 128 7.69 -0.88 7.90
CA ILE A 128 7.90 -0.09 9.13
C ILE A 128 7.29 1.29 8.98
N PHE A 129 7.55 1.98 7.86
CA PHE A 129 6.99 3.29 7.58
C PHE A 129 5.46 3.25 7.61
N SER A 130 4.85 2.28 6.92
CA SER A 130 3.41 2.08 6.90
C SER A 130 2.84 1.86 8.29
N PHE A 131 3.46 0.99 9.11
CA PHE A 131 2.96 0.69 10.45
C PHE A 131 3.00 1.92 11.38
N ARG A 132 4.05 2.75 11.26
CA ARG A 132 4.19 3.98 12.05
C ARG A 132 3.17 5.06 11.66
N HIS A 133 2.85 5.20 10.38
CA HIS A 133 2.03 6.30 9.87
C HIS A 133 0.57 5.93 9.64
N ALA A 134 0.24 4.64 9.42
CA ALA A 134 -1.13 4.17 9.27
C ALA A 134 -1.99 4.41 10.52
N ARG A 135 -1.37 4.56 11.70
CA ARG A 135 -2.06 4.95 12.94
C ARG A 135 -2.78 6.30 12.84
N ASN A 136 -2.37 7.18 11.92
CA ASN A 136 -2.96 8.51 11.75
C ASN A 136 -4.04 8.59 10.66
N VAL A 137 -4.27 7.52 9.90
CA VAL A 137 -5.25 7.50 8.80
C VAL A 137 -6.59 6.88 9.23
N GLY A 138 -6.64 6.24 10.40
CA GLY A 138 -7.83 5.56 10.93
C GLY A 138 -8.40 6.13 12.24
N ALA A 139 -8.05 7.37 12.61
CA ALA A 139 -8.62 8.07 13.77
C ALA A 139 -9.68 9.10 13.35
#